data_AF-A0A6C0JH27-F1
#
_entry.id   AF-A0A6C0JH27-F1
#
_cell.length_a   1.000
_cell.length_b   1.000
_cell.length_c   1.000
_cell.angle_alpha   90.00
_cell.angle_beta   90.00
_cell.angle_gamma   90.00
#
_symmetry.space_group_name_H-M   'P 1'
#
loop_
_entity.id
_entity.type
_entity.pdbx_description
1 polymer ?
#
loop_
_entity_poly.entity_id
_entity_poly.type
_entity_poly.pdbx_seq_one_letter_code
_entity_poly.pdbx_strand_id
1 'polypeptide(L)' 'MSTKSLEIPTDQNPQLSKSQLKKMVFIQNALEKGWSIKKSNDSYIFTKKHENRREIFQEDYLETFLISNFSGDLVNL' A
#
# COMPACT_ATOMS: atom_id res chain seq x y z
N MET A 1 -29.23 9.37 -5.03
CA MET A 1 -28.52 8.35 -4.22
C MET A 1 -27.98 9.06 -3.00
N SER A 2 -28.27 8.59 -1.78
CA SER A 2 -27.82 9.27 -0.55
C SER A 2 -26.33 9.01 -0.35
N THR A 3 -25.50 10.04 -0.44
CA THR A 3 -24.08 9.99 -0.08
C THR A 3 -23.99 9.84 1.42
N LYS A 4 -23.71 8.62 1.89
CA LYS A 4 -23.41 8.35 3.29
C LYS A 4 -22.00 8.88 3.56
N SER A 5 -21.89 10.04 4.20
CA SER A 5 -20.62 10.57 4.68
C SER A 5 -20.04 9.58 5.70
N LEU A 6 -18.81 9.12 5.47
CA LEU A 6 -18.08 8.33 6.44
C LEU A 6 -17.57 9.29 7.52
N GLU A 7 -18.26 9.34 8.65
CA GLU A 7 -17.74 9.98 9.86
C GLU A 7 -16.59 9.11 10.37
N ILE A 8 -15.35 9.58 10.19
CA ILE A 8 -14.18 8.97 10.81
C ILE A 8 -14.13 9.51 12.24
N PRO A 9 -14.28 8.65 13.28
CA PRO A 9 -14.22 9.11 14.67
C PRO A 9 -12.84 9.70 14.94
N THR A 10 -12.77 11.01 15.17
CA THR A 10 -11.52 11.77 15.40
C THR A 10 -10.94 11.57 16.79
N ASP A 11 -11.68 10.95 17.71
CA ASP A 11 -11.31 10.84 19.13
C ASP A 11 -10.38 9.66 19.44
N GLN A 12 -10.21 8.75 18.49
CA GLN A 12 -9.21 7.68 18.56
C GLN A 12 -8.18 7.99 17.49
N ASN A 13 -7.10 8.71 17.81
CA ASN A 13 -5.97 8.87 16.89
C ASN A 13 -5.41 7.46 16.61
N PRO A 14 -5.76 6.79 15.51
CA PRO A 14 -5.31 5.43 15.28
C PRO A 14 -3.85 5.60 14.92
N GLN A 15 -2.96 5.33 15.87
CA GLN A 15 -1.53 5.43 15.63
C GLN A 15 -1.17 4.46 14.51
N LEU A 16 -1.01 5.02 13.31
CA LEU A 16 -0.66 4.32 12.10
C LEU A 16 0.73 3.70 12.34
N SER A 17 0.80 2.37 12.33
CA SER A 17 2.07 1.70 12.56
C SER A 17 3.05 2.02 11.43
N LYS A 18 4.35 2.00 11.73
CA LYS A 18 5.40 2.18 10.71
C LYS A 18 5.26 1.19 9.55
N SER A 19 4.82 -0.05 9.82
CA SER A 19 4.58 -1.07 8.78
C SER A 19 3.44 -0.66 7.85
N GLN A 20 2.31 -0.21 8.40
CA GLN A 20 1.18 0.28 7.61
C GLN A 20 1.55 1.51 6.78
N LEU A 21 2.31 2.47 7.32
CA LEU A 21 2.78 3.63 6.57
C LEU A 21 3.70 3.22 5.40
N LYS A 22 4.67 2.33 5.63
CA LYS A 22 5.54 1.78 4.58
C LYS A 22 4.73 1.11 3.46
N LYS A 23 3.71 0.31 3.82
CA LYS A 23 2.79 -0.34 2.87
C LYS A 23 2.05 0.70 2.02
N MET A 24 1.54 1.77 2.63
CA MET A 24 0.88 2.87 1.92
C MET A 24 1.82 3.57 0.94
N VAL A 25 3.03 3.94 1.38
CA VAL A 25 4.04 4.59 0.53
C VAL A 25 4.42 3.71 -0.66
N PHE A 26 4.61 2.41 -0.43
CA PHE A 26 4.93 1.48 -1.52
C PHE A 26 3.81 1.38 -2.57
N ILE A 27 2.57 1.23 -2.11
CA ILE A 27 1.39 1.20 -2.99
C ILE A 27 1.31 2.51 -3.78
N GLN A 28 1.45 3.67 -3.10
CA GLN A 28 1.41 4.98 -3.73
C GLN A 28 2.47 5.14 -4.83
N ASN A 29 3.72 4.78 -4.54
CA ASN A 29 4.83 4.83 -5.51
C ASN A 29 4.57 3.95 -6.74
N ALA A 30 3.93 2.79 -6.56
CA ALA A 30 3.60 1.91 -7.67
C ALA A 30 2.47 2.50 -8.53
N LEU A 31 1.45 3.11 -7.91
CA LEU A 31 0.38 3.81 -8.63
C LEU A 31 0.94 4.95 -9.48
N GLU A 32 1.84 5.77 -8.94
CA GLU A 32 2.51 6.87 -9.68
C GLU A 32 3.33 6.37 -10.87
N LYS A 33 3.88 5.16 -10.78
CA LYS A 33 4.61 4.50 -11.87
C LYS A 33 3.69 3.77 -12.87
N GLY A 34 2.38 3.96 -12.78
CA GLY A 34 1.40 3.42 -13.71
C GLY A 34 1.03 1.95 -13.48
N TRP A 35 1.25 1.42 -12.27
CA TRP A 35 0.73 0.11 -11.89
C TRP A 35 -0.75 0.20 -11.48
N SER A 36 -1.51 -0.83 -11.81
CA SER A 36 -2.82 -1.12 -11.20
C SER A 36 -2.63 -2.14 -10.10
N ILE A 37 -3.29 -1.93 -8.95
CA ILE A 37 -3.13 -2.80 -7.77
C ILE A 37 -4.50 -3.33 -7.36
N LYS A 38 -4.61 -4.65 -7.19
CA LYS A 38 -5.82 -5.32 -6.69
C LYS A 38 -5.47 -6.11 -5.43
N LYS A 39 -6.14 -5.83 -4.31
CA LYS A 39 -6.11 -6.72 -3.14
C LYS A 39 -7.01 -7.93 -3.40
N SER A 40 -6.53 -9.12 -3.08
CA SER A 40 -7.25 -10.39 -3.24
C SER A 40 -6.86 -11.30 -2.09
N ASN A 41 -7.77 -11.51 -1.14
CA ASN A 41 -7.51 -12.22 0.11
C ASN A 41 -6.24 -11.66 0.77
N ASP A 42 -5.26 -12.53 1.07
CA ASP A 42 -4.00 -12.19 1.73
C ASP A 42 -2.90 -11.82 0.73
N SER A 43 -3.27 -11.26 -0.42
CA SER A 43 -2.31 -10.87 -1.47
C SER A 43 -2.67 -9.58 -2.17
N TYR A 44 -1.64 -8.94 -2.74
CA TYR A 44 -1.74 -7.80 -3.63
C TYR A 44 -1.23 -8.18 -5.02
N ILE A 45 -2.04 -7.91 -6.04
CA ILE A 45 -1.74 -8.18 -7.44
C ILE A 45 -1.44 -6.85 -8.12
N PHE A 46 -0.20 -6.65 -8.52
CA PHE A 46 0.29 -5.49 -9.26
C PHE A 46 0.30 -5.84 -10.74
N THR A 47 -0.33 -5.01 -11.57
CA THR A 47 -0.37 -5.20 -13.03
C THR A 47 0.02 -3.92 -13.75
N LYS A 48 0.94 -4.00 -14.71
CA LYS A 48 1.33 -2.87 -15.56
C LYS A 48 1.06 -3.22 -17.02
N LYS A 49 -0.15 -2.88 -17.48
CA LYS A 49 -0.71 -3.36 -18.75
C LYS A 49 0.16 -3.01 -19.96
N HIS A 50 0.71 -1.80 -20.00
CA HIS A 50 1.54 -1.36 -21.12
C HIS A 50 2.92 -2.04 -21.17
N GLU A 51 3.36 -2.68 -20.09
CA GLU A 51 4.60 -3.48 -20.03
C GLU A 51 4.33 -4.99 -20.00
N ASN A 52 3.06 -5.42 -20.06
CA ASN A 52 2.65 -6.82 -19.86
C ASN A 52 3.22 -7.46 -18.58
N ARG A 53 3.44 -6.68 -17.52
CA ARG A 53 3.97 -7.18 -16.24
C ARG A 53 2.86 -7.46 -15.22
N ARG A 54 3.06 -8.51 -14.45
CA ARG A 54 2.20 -8.89 -13.32
C ARG A 54 3.03 -9.46 -12.18
N GLU A 55 2.85 -8.92 -10.99
CA GLU A 55 3.53 -9.34 -9.77
C GLU A 55 2.48 -9.62 -8.68
N ILE A 56 2.71 -10.66 -7.88
CA ILE A 56 1.81 -11.06 -6.79
C ILE A 56 2.62 -11.07 -5.51
N PHE A 57 2.21 -10.25 -4.55
CA PHE A 57 2.82 -10.17 -3.23
C PHE A 57 1.85 -10.73 -2.20
N GLN A 58 2.24 -11.78 -1.49
CA GLN A 58 1.53 -12.17 -0.26
C GLN A 58 1.67 -11.04 0.76
N GLU A 59 0.66 -10.81 1.59
CA GLU A 59 0.64 -9.69 2.54
C GLU A 59 1.81 -9.78 3.53
N ASP A 60 2.09 -10.97 4.07
CA ASP A 60 3.22 -11.22 4.98
C ASP A 60 4.58 -11.05 4.29
N TYR A 61 4.67 -11.45 3.02
CA TYR A 61 5.88 -11.28 2.22
C TYR A 61 6.08 -9.81 1.85
N LEU A 62 5.02 -9.06 1.55
CA LEU A 62 5.08 -7.63 1.27
C LEU A 62 5.60 -6.89 2.49
N GLU A 63 5.11 -7.19 3.69
CA GLU A 63 5.62 -6.58 4.91
C GLU A 63 7.10 -6.91 5.13
N THR A 64 7.50 -8.17 4.96
CA THR A 64 8.91 -8.59 5.09
C THR A 64 9.80 -7.95 4.03
N PHE A 65 9.34 -7.86 2.78
CA PHE A 65 10.02 -7.22 1.66
C PHE A 65 10.21 -5.72 1.89
N LEU A 66 9.16 -5.04 2.37
CA LEU A 66 9.23 -3.63 2.70
C LEU A 66 10.15 -3.36 3.89
N ILE A 67 10.13 -4.23 4.91
CA ILE A 67 11.05 -4.12 6.04
C ILE A 67 12.51 -4.31 5.59
N SER A 68 12.79 -5.27 4.70
CA SER A 68 14.15 -5.59 4.24
C SER A 68 14.69 -4.61 3.17
N ASN A 69 13.83 -4.01 2.35
CA ASN A 69 14.24 -3.16 1.21
C ASN A 69 14.06 -1.65 1.47
N PHE A 70 13.24 -1.24 2.45
CA PHE A 70 13.08 0.17 2.86
C PHE A 70 13.77 0.46 4.20
N SER A 71 15.02 -0.02 4.34
CA SER A 71 15.88 0.23 5.51
C SER A 71 16.54 1.61 5.49
N GLY A 72 16.32 2.41 4.44
CA GLY A 72 16.87 3.76 4.28
C GLY A 72 15.77 4.83 4.31
N ASP A 73 15.89 5.75 5.27
CA ASP A 73 15.29 7.08 5.40
C ASP A 73 14.00 7.38 4.61
N LEU A 74 12.86 7.13 5.27
CA LEU A 74 11.59 7.80 4.96
C LEU A 74 11.50 9.20 5.60
N VAL A 75 12.61 9.81 6.03
CA VAL A 75 12.63 11.02 6.87
C VAL A 75 12.98 12.31 6.11
N ASN A 76 13.06 12.29 4.77
CA ASN A 76 13.23 13.49 3.96
C ASN A 76 12.15 13.60 2.88
N LEU A 77 10.89 13.70 3.30
CA LEU A 77 9.75 14.16 2.49
C LEU A 77 9.08 15.32 3.23
#